data_AF-A0A8J5K934-F1
#
_entry.id   AF-A0A8J5K934-F1
#
_cell.length_a   1.000
_cell.length_b   1.000
_cell.length_c   1.000
_cell.angle_alpha   90.00
_cell.angle_beta   90.00
_cell.angle_gamma   90.00
#
_symmetry.space_group_name_H-M   'P 1'
#
loop_
_entity.id
_entity.type
_entity.pdbx_description
1 polymer ?
#
loop_
_entity_poly.entity_id
_entity_poly.type
_entity_poly.pdbx_seq_one_letter_code
_entity_poly.pdbx_strand_id
1 'polypeptide(L)'
;MLYSMEVSKTLDDVGKDVIKRLVSDAIIDPNVKGGLRWSLGKDSVDGTCSITDVWHIKCKNFKSQNMRINFRYADRIRRKTSFGEIYNEVVFKLPGVTQQLRVSFNYQSRRDENLEPSSVLAAVQDAMKLIWNHFLGKNVGVEGEE
;
A
#
# COMPACT_ATOMS: atom_id res chain seq x y z
N MET A 1 -2.07 -15.84 -4.38
CA MET A 1 -1.49 -14.64 -5.05
C MET A 1 -2.68 -13.80 -5.51
N LEU A 2 -2.86 -12.60 -4.94
CA LEU A 2 -4.00 -11.72 -5.25
C LEU A 2 -3.46 -10.58 -6.11
N TYR A 3 -3.83 -10.56 -7.39
CA TYR A 3 -3.53 -9.45 -8.28
C TYR A 3 -4.67 -8.44 -8.15
N SER A 4 -4.39 -7.23 -7.67
CA SER A 4 -5.38 -6.15 -7.63
C SER A 4 -5.12 -5.15 -8.75
N MET A 5 -6.14 -4.88 -9.55
CA MET A 5 -6.12 -3.84 -10.58
C MET A 5 -6.99 -2.68 -10.09
N GLU A 6 -6.41 -1.49 -9.97
CA GLU A 6 -7.13 -0.29 -9.55
C GLU A 6 -7.54 0.52 -10.78
N VAL A 7 -8.83 0.86 -10.90
CA VAL A 7 -9.36 1.68 -11.99
C VAL A 7 -9.76 3.03 -11.42
N SER A 8 -9.17 4.11 -11.93
CA SER A 8 -9.40 5.48 -11.46
C SER A 8 -10.61 6.19 -12.08
N LYS A 9 -11.30 5.57 -13.04
CA LYS A 9 -12.51 6.10 -13.72
C LYS A 9 -13.56 5.01 -13.92
N THR A 10 -14.84 5.38 -13.94
CA THR A 10 -15.92 4.47 -14.35
C THR A 10 -15.69 4.08 -15.81
N LEU A 11 -15.45 2.79 -16.07
CA LEU A 11 -15.30 2.25 -17.41
C LEU A 11 -16.67 1.89 -17.97
N ASP A 12 -16.91 2.26 -19.22
CA ASP A 12 -17.97 1.68 -20.03
C ASP A 12 -17.67 0.20 -20.33
N ASP A 13 -18.63 -0.51 -20.91
CA ASP A 13 -18.47 -1.96 -21.16
C ASP A 13 -17.34 -2.25 -22.17
N VAL A 14 -17.12 -1.34 -23.12
CA VAL A 14 -15.98 -1.38 -24.05
C VAL A 14 -14.66 -1.32 -23.28
N GLY A 15 -14.52 -0.37 -22.34
CA GLY A 15 -13.34 -0.23 -21.50
C GLY A 15 -13.08 -1.47 -20.63
N LYS A 16 -14.13 -2.10 -20.09
CA LYS A 16 -14.01 -3.36 -19.34
C LYS A 16 -13.49 -4.49 -20.21
N ASP A 17 -13.97 -4.62 -21.45
CA ASP A 17 -13.56 -5.68 -22.36
C ASP A 17 -12.13 -5.49 -22.86
N VAL A 18 -11.71 -4.24 -23.12
CA VAL A 18 -10.32 -3.90 -23.43
C VAL A 18 -9.38 -4.35 -22.31
N ILE A 19 -9.75 -4.07 -21.06
CA ILE A 19 -8.98 -4.51 -19.90
C ILE A 19 -8.93 -6.03 -19.79
N LYS A 20 -10.06 -6.72 -19.95
CA LYS A 20 -10.08 -8.20 -19.92
C LYS A 20 -9.12 -8.79 -20.96
N ARG A 21 -9.08 -8.22 -22.18
CA ARG A 21 -8.14 -8.65 -23.22
C ARG A 21 -6.69 -8.43 -22.80
N LEU A 22 -6.34 -7.25 -22.30
CA LEU A 22 -5.00 -6.95 -21.79
C LEU A 22 -4.57 -7.92 -20.67
N VAL A 23 -5.48 -8.21 -19.72
CA VAL A 23 -5.19 -9.17 -18.64
C VAL A 23 -5.04 -10.60 -19.18
N SER A 24 -5.84 -10.98 -20.17
CA SER A 24 -5.78 -12.33 -20.78
C SER A 24 -4.50 -12.56 -21.59
N ASP A 25 -3.96 -11.50 -22.21
CA ASP A 25 -2.71 -11.55 -22.97
C ASP A 25 -1.45 -11.47 -22.07
N ALA A 26 -1.62 -11.29 -20.75
CA ALA A 26 -0.53 -11.18 -19.80
C ALA A 26 0.14 -12.54 -19.53
N ILE A 27 1.47 -12.55 -19.55
CA ILE A 27 2.29 -13.72 -19.28
C ILE A 27 2.99 -13.52 -17.94
N ILE A 28 2.83 -14.47 -17.02
CA ILE A 28 3.56 -14.50 -15.75
C ILE A 28 5.01 -14.87 -16.04
N ASP A 29 5.93 -13.97 -15.69
CA ASP A 29 7.37 -14.17 -15.89
C ASP A 29 8.13 -13.71 -14.62
N PRO A 30 8.67 -14.64 -13.82
CA PRO A 30 9.36 -14.28 -12.58
C PRO A 30 10.71 -13.60 -12.82
N ASN A 31 11.23 -13.60 -14.05
CA ASN A 31 12.53 -13.02 -14.39
C ASN A 31 12.45 -11.55 -14.78
N VAL A 32 11.24 -10.98 -14.90
CA VAL A 32 11.04 -9.57 -15.18
C VAL A 32 10.53 -8.82 -13.95
N LYS A 33 10.97 -7.57 -13.79
CA LYS A 33 10.43 -6.68 -12.74
C LYS A 33 8.92 -6.52 -12.90
N GLY A 34 8.19 -6.62 -11.80
CA GLY A 34 6.73 -6.60 -11.79
C GLY A 34 6.08 -7.94 -12.17
N GLY A 35 6.86 -8.98 -12.50
CA GLY A 35 6.41 -10.37 -12.63
C GLY A 35 5.46 -10.68 -13.80
N LEU A 36 5.17 -9.69 -14.65
CA LEU A 36 4.28 -9.82 -15.81
C LEU A 36 4.95 -9.20 -17.03
N ARG A 37 4.75 -9.84 -18.18
CA ARG A 37 5.11 -9.29 -19.48
C ARG A 37 4.02 -9.59 -20.50
N TRP A 38 4.09 -8.88 -21.61
CA TRP A 38 3.23 -9.10 -22.77
C TRP A 38 4.09 -9.47 -23.97
N SER A 39 3.53 -10.27 -24.88
CA SER A 39 4.13 -10.47 -26.20
C SER A 39 4.20 -9.13 -26.95
N LEU A 40 5.13 -9.02 -27.89
CA LEU A 40 5.31 -7.79 -28.67
C LEU A 40 3.99 -7.35 -29.30
N GLY A 41 3.57 -6.11 -29.02
CA GLY A 41 2.33 -5.52 -29.55
C GLY A 41 1.04 -5.96 -28.83
N LYS A 42 1.13 -6.79 -27.78
CA LYS A 42 -0.02 -7.24 -26.96
C LYS A 42 -0.19 -6.43 -25.66
N ASP A 43 0.70 -5.49 -25.43
CA ASP A 43 0.67 -4.54 -24.31
C ASP A 43 -0.22 -3.32 -24.58
N SER A 44 -0.92 -3.30 -25.71
CA SER A 44 -1.89 -2.27 -26.09
C SER A 44 -3.04 -2.88 -26.91
N VAL A 45 -4.19 -2.23 -26.87
CA VAL A 45 -5.37 -2.61 -27.67
C VAL A 45 -5.72 -1.43 -28.57
N ASP A 46 -5.53 -1.62 -29.87
CA ASP A 46 -5.99 -0.74 -30.96
C ASP A 46 -5.66 0.76 -30.74
N GLY A 47 -4.53 1.06 -30.08
CA GLY A 47 -4.09 2.43 -29.76
C GLY A 47 -4.93 3.17 -28.71
N THR A 48 -6.03 2.58 -28.23
CA THR A 48 -6.96 3.21 -27.27
C THR A 48 -6.53 3.03 -25.82
N CYS A 49 -5.88 1.91 -25.52
CA CYS A 49 -5.39 1.58 -24.18
C CYS A 49 -4.02 0.93 -24.29
N SER A 50 -3.10 1.29 -23.41
CA SER A 50 -1.79 0.67 -23.31
C SER A 50 -1.35 0.57 -21.86
N ILE A 51 -0.52 -0.43 -21.58
CA ILE A 51 0.04 -0.64 -20.25
C ILE A 51 1.16 0.37 -20.01
N THR A 52 1.03 1.16 -18.95
CA THR A 52 2.02 2.18 -18.57
C THR A 52 2.99 1.66 -17.52
N ASP A 53 2.48 0.95 -16.52
CA ASP A 53 3.25 0.50 -15.36
C ASP A 53 2.73 -0.87 -14.89
N VAL A 54 3.64 -1.73 -14.43
CA VAL A 54 3.33 -3.09 -13.94
C VAL A 54 3.89 -3.25 -12.54
N TRP A 55 3.06 -3.76 -11.62
CA TRP A 55 3.34 -3.81 -10.20
C TRP A 55 3.07 -5.22 -9.67
N HIS A 56 4.07 -5.84 -9.09
CA HIS A 56 3.91 -7.04 -8.29
C HIS A 56 4.01 -6.67 -6.81
N ILE A 57 2.87 -6.73 -6.13
CA ILE A 57 2.76 -6.32 -4.73
C ILE A 57 2.49 -7.55 -3.85
N LYS A 58 3.35 -7.78 -2.86
CA LYS A 58 3.13 -8.75 -1.78
C LYS A 58 2.83 -7.98 -0.50
N CYS A 59 1.65 -8.20 0.08
CA CYS A 59 1.25 -7.56 1.33
C CYS A 59 1.11 -8.57 2.47
N LYS A 60 1.62 -8.25 3.66
CA LYS A 60 1.25 -8.89 4.92
C LYS A 60 0.52 -7.88 5.79
N ASN A 61 -0.71 -8.21 6.17
CA ASN A 61 -1.57 -7.33 6.96
C ASN A 61 -1.73 -7.88 8.37
N PHE A 62 -1.51 -7.03 9.37
CA PHE A 62 -1.81 -7.28 10.76
C PHE A 62 -2.86 -6.27 11.22
N LYS A 63 -3.93 -6.76 11.84
CA LYS A 63 -5.05 -5.93 12.27
C LYS A 63 -5.41 -6.27 13.70
N SER A 64 -5.56 -5.23 14.51
CA SER A 64 -6.23 -5.28 15.80
C SER A 64 -7.42 -4.30 15.79
N GLN A 65 -8.14 -4.23 16.90
CA GLN A 65 -9.26 -3.30 17.07
C GLN A 65 -8.83 -1.84 16.88
N ASN A 66 -7.63 -1.47 17.36
CA ASN A 66 -7.16 -0.08 17.40
C ASN A 66 -6.02 0.23 16.42
N MET A 67 -5.44 -0.78 15.76
CA MET A 67 -4.23 -0.63 14.94
C MET A 67 -4.29 -1.50 13.69
N ARG A 68 -3.66 -1.03 12.61
CA ARG A 68 -3.42 -1.81 11.38
C ARG A 68 -1.99 -1.57 10.90
N ILE A 69 -1.27 -2.65 10.64
CA ILE A 69 0.07 -2.64 10.05
C ILE A 69 0.02 -3.39 8.73
N ASN A 70 0.52 -2.79 7.66
CA ASN A 70 0.66 -3.42 6.36
C ASN A 70 2.13 -3.36 5.94
N PHE A 71 2.76 -4.52 5.83
CA PHE A 71 4.06 -4.67 5.20
C PHE A 71 3.84 -4.96 3.73
N ARG A 72 4.39 -4.10 2.87
CA ARG A 72 4.24 -4.19 1.44
C ARG A 72 5.62 -4.28 0.80
N TYR A 73 5.84 -5.36 0.07
CA TYR A 73 6.89 -5.45 -0.93
C TYR A 73 6.25 -5.11 -2.28
N ALA A 74 6.77 -4.11 -2.99
CA ALA A 74 6.29 -3.73 -4.31
C ALA A 74 7.46 -3.71 -5.30
N ASP A 75 7.43 -4.64 -6.25
CA ASP A 75 8.33 -4.66 -7.39
C ASP A 75 7.60 -4.01 -8.58
N ARG A 76 8.13 -2.88 -9.06
CA ARG A 76 7.48 -2.03 -10.05
C ARG A 76 8.36 -1.90 -11.27
N ILE A 77 7.73 -1.87 -12.44
CA ILE A 77 8.38 -1.42 -13.68
C ILE A 77 7.51 -0.36 -14.35
N ARG A 78 8.14 0.78 -14.66
CA ARG A 78 7.54 1.83 -15.48
C ARG A 78 7.97 1.63 -16.91
N ARG A 79 7.02 1.33 -17.80
CA ARG A 79 7.32 1.01 -19.21
C ARG A 79 7.93 2.20 -19.94
N LYS A 80 7.44 3.42 -19.67
CA LYS A 80 7.90 4.64 -20.35
C LYS A 80 9.38 4.94 -20.13
N THR A 81 9.94 4.59 -18.98
CA THR A 81 11.31 4.94 -18.60
C THR A 81 12.21 3.71 -18.48
N SER A 82 11.66 2.51 -18.71
CA SER A 82 12.28 1.21 -18.41
C SER A 82 12.89 1.13 -17.00
N PHE A 83 12.45 2.01 -16.10
CA PHE A 83 12.97 2.11 -14.76
C PHE A 83 12.12 1.23 -13.87
N GLY A 84 12.76 0.25 -13.26
CA GLY A 84 12.10 -0.63 -12.32
C GLY A 84 12.72 -0.51 -10.94
N GLU A 85 11.87 -0.40 -9.94
CA GLU A 85 12.23 -0.11 -8.55
C GLU A 85 11.55 -1.13 -7.64
N ILE A 86 12.31 -1.60 -6.66
CA ILE A 86 11.79 -2.48 -5.61
C ILE A 86 11.65 -1.62 -4.35
N TYR A 87 10.44 -1.57 -3.82
CA TYR A 87 10.10 -0.83 -2.61
C TYR A 87 9.67 -1.78 -1.49
N ASN A 88 10.28 -1.61 -0.32
CA ASN A 88 9.77 -2.16 0.92
C ASN A 88 9.07 -1.03 1.68
N GLU A 89 7.74 -1.07 1.72
CA GLU A 89 6.91 -0.07 2.39
C GLU A 89 6.29 -0.68 3.66
N VAL A 90 6.29 0.08 4.75
CA VAL A 90 5.52 -0.23 5.95
C VAL A 90 4.47 0.85 6.15
N VAL A 91 3.20 0.48 6.06
CA VAL A 91 2.09 1.39 6.28
C VAL A 91 1.46 1.10 7.64
N PHE A 92 1.45 2.12 8.49
CA PHE A 92 0.90 2.05 9.83
C PHE A 92 -0.34 2.94 9.94
N LYS A 93 -1.46 2.38 10.39
CA LYS A 93 -2.73 3.11 10.59
C LYS A 93 -3.24 2.89 12.01
N LEU A 94 -3.65 3.98 12.66
CA LEU A 94 -4.17 4.00 14.04
C LEU A 94 -5.67 4.38 14.07
N PRO A 95 -6.58 3.50 13.59
CA PRO A 95 -8.00 3.81 13.59
C PRO A 95 -8.57 4.11 14.98
N GLY A 96 -8.02 3.50 16.05
CA GLY A 96 -8.44 3.79 17.43
C GLY A 96 -8.18 5.24 17.83
N VAL A 97 -6.98 5.76 17.52
CA VAL A 97 -6.63 7.18 17.74
C VAL A 97 -7.51 8.10 16.90
N THR A 98 -7.73 7.76 15.63
CA THR A 98 -8.64 8.54 14.75
C THR A 98 -10.06 8.60 15.31
N GLN A 99 -10.54 7.50 15.89
CA GLN A 99 -11.88 7.45 16.48
C GLN A 99 -11.95 8.27 17.78
N GLN A 100 -10.94 8.18 18.65
CA GLN A 100 -10.86 9.01 19.85
C GLN A 100 -10.86 10.50 19.48
N LEU A 101 -10.01 10.93 18.55
CA LEU A 101 -9.98 12.32 18.05
C LEU A 101 -11.36 12.79 17.56
N ARG A 102 -12.04 11.98 16.75
CA ARG A 102 -13.39 12.32 16.26
C ARG A 102 -14.40 12.48 17.40
N VAL A 103 -14.36 11.61 18.40
CA VAL A 103 -15.20 11.74 19.60
C VAL A 103 -14.86 13.02 20.35
N SER A 104 -13.58 13.30 20.59
CA SER A 104 -13.11 14.52 21.26
C SER A 104 -13.61 15.79 20.57
N PHE A 105 -13.43 15.90 19.24
CA PHE A 105 -13.90 17.06 18.47
C PHE A 105 -15.43 17.19 18.47
N ASN A 106 -16.17 16.08 18.35
CA ASN A 106 -17.63 16.10 18.36
C ASN A 106 -18.23 16.43 19.74
N TYR A 107 -17.55 16.06 20.83
CA TYR A 107 -17.95 16.39 22.20
C TYR A 107 -17.58 17.82 22.60
N GLN A 108 -16.44 18.37 22.13
CA GLN A 108 -16.07 19.78 22.32
C GLN A 108 -17.07 20.76 21.69
N SER A 109 -17.78 20.37 20.64
CA SER A 109 -18.89 21.18 20.10
C SER A 109 -20.18 21.11 20.94
N ARG A 110 -20.28 20.23 21.95
CA ARG A 110 -21.50 19.98 22.73
C ARG A 110 -21.38 20.28 24.23
N ARG A 111 -20.19 20.36 24.81
CA ARG A 111 -19.96 20.86 26.18
C ARG A 111 -18.59 21.54 26.30
N ASP A 112 -18.57 22.58 27.13
CA ASP A 112 -17.41 23.26 27.67
C ASP A 112 -16.71 22.41 28.77
N GLU A 113 -16.47 21.12 28.49
CA GLU A 113 -15.76 20.21 29.38
C GLU A 113 -14.55 19.61 28.66
N ASN A 114 -13.38 19.88 29.24
CA ASN A 114 -12.05 19.57 28.74
C ASN A 114 -11.82 18.04 28.67
N LEU A 115 -12.16 17.42 27.55
CA LEU A 115 -11.73 16.05 27.24
C LEU A 115 -10.21 16.07 27.06
N GLU A 116 -9.51 15.62 28.10
CA GLU A 116 -8.07 15.71 28.28
C GLU A 116 -7.28 15.28 27.01
N PRO A 117 -6.71 16.25 26.26
CA PRO A 117 -5.88 16.01 25.07
C PRO A 117 -4.70 15.09 25.35
N SER A 118 -4.33 14.96 26.63
CA SER A 118 -3.28 14.08 27.14
C SER A 118 -3.53 12.59 26.83
N SER A 119 -4.80 12.13 26.79
CA SER A 119 -5.13 10.72 26.51
C SER A 119 -4.84 10.30 25.07
N VAL A 120 -5.15 11.16 24.10
CA VAL A 120 -4.88 10.92 22.68
C VAL A 120 -3.38 11.05 22.39
N LEU A 121 -2.72 12.06 22.98
CA LEU A 121 -1.28 12.24 22.86
C LEU A 121 -0.52 11.01 23.38
N ALA A 122 -0.94 10.47 24.53
CA ALA A 122 -0.38 9.24 25.08
C ALA A 122 -0.53 8.06 24.12
N ALA A 123 -1.72 7.86 23.52
CA ALA A 123 -1.96 6.79 22.56
C ALA A 123 -1.09 6.90 21.29
N VAL A 124 -0.85 8.12 20.81
CA VAL A 124 0.08 8.39 19.69
C VAL A 124 1.52 8.11 20.10
N GLN A 125 1.94 8.58 21.27
CA GLN A 125 3.29 8.36 21.80
C GLN A 125 3.59 6.86 21.98
N ASP A 126 2.63 6.09 22.51
CA ASP A 126 2.78 4.65 22.69
C ASP A 126 2.88 3.92 21.35
N ALA A 127 2.09 4.33 20.35
CA ALA A 127 2.20 3.80 19.01
C ALA A 127 3.57 4.11 18.37
N MET A 128 4.09 5.33 18.55
CA MET A 128 5.43 5.70 18.05
C MET A 128 6.54 4.94 18.76
N LYS A 129 6.45 4.74 20.08
CA LYS A 129 7.38 3.90 20.85
C LYS A 129 7.35 2.46 20.36
N LEU A 130 6.17 1.91 20.09
CA LEU A 130 6.04 0.56 19.53
C LEU A 130 6.71 0.46 18.16
N ILE A 131 6.51 1.47 17.30
CA ILE A 131 7.17 1.51 15.99
C ILE A 131 8.69 1.57 16.16
N TRP A 132 9.16 2.46 17.01
CA TRP A 132 10.58 2.64 17.29
C TRP A 132 11.19 1.35 17.83
N ASN A 133 10.65 0.78 18.90
CA ASN A 133 11.25 -0.36 19.60
C ASN A 133 11.26 -1.65 18.78
N HIS A 134 10.24 -1.87 17.94
CA HIS A 134 10.07 -3.15 17.24
C HIS A 134 10.43 -3.13 15.76
N PHE A 135 10.42 -1.96 15.11
CA PHE A 135 10.67 -1.87 13.67
C PHE A 135 11.86 -1.00 13.27
N LEU A 136 12.24 0.02 14.05
CA LEU A 136 13.28 0.99 13.65
C LEU A 136 14.53 1.00 14.54
N GLY A 137 14.38 0.68 15.82
CA GLY A 137 15.40 0.86 16.86
C GLY A 137 16.35 -0.33 17.03
N LYS A 138 16.05 -1.48 16.41
CA LYS A 138 17.00 -2.58 16.29
C LYS A 138 17.84 -2.41 15.02
N ASN A 139 18.77 -1.48 15.08
CA ASN A 139 19.94 -1.40 14.19
C ASN A 139 21.12 -0.91 15.02
N VAL A 140 21.59 -1.70 15.99
CA VAL A 140 22.94 -1.56 16.57
C VAL A 140 23.49 -2.95 16.92
N GLY A 141 24.42 -3.42 16.07
CA GLY A 141 25.41 -4.49 16.33
C GLY A 141 24.91 -5.94 16.24
N VAL A 142 25.61 -6.92 15.68
CA VAL A 142 26.99 -7.05 15.16
C VAL A 142 26.95 -8.25 14.19
N GLU A 143 27.28 -8.06 12.91
CA GLU A 143 27.78 -9.18 12.10
C GLU A 143 29.30 -9.17 12.25
N GLY A 144 29.77 -10.03 13.13
CA GLY A 144 31.16 -10.27 13.47
C GLY A 144 31.23 -11.51 14.34
N GLU A 145 31.81 -12.57 13.78
CA GLU A 145 32.20 -13.85 14.39
C GLU A 145 31.00 -14.79 14.71
N GLU A 146 30.93 -16.05 14.26
CA GLU A 146 31.92 -17.05 13.80
C GLU A 146 31.49 -17.75 12.50
#